data_AF-A0A1B6HXP1-F1
#
_entry.id   AF-A0A1B6HXP1-F1
#
_cell.length_a   1.000
_cell.length_b   1.000
_cell.length_c   1.000
_cell.angle_alpha   90.00
_cell.angle_beta   90.00
_cell.angle_gamma   90.00
#
_symmetry.space_group_name_H-M   'P 1'
#
loop_
_entity.id
_entity.type
_entity.pdbx_description
1 polymer ?
#
loop_
_entity_poly.entity_id
_entity_poly.type
_entity_poly.pdbx_seq_one_letter_code
_entity_poly.pdbx_strand_id
1 'polypeptide(L)'
;VVTEVEIDTAREGYRPCAKRASILFFVLTDMARIDPMYQFSLDSYISLFNMSIDKSKKTEVLEDRIINLNDYHTYAVYRNTCRGLFELHKLLFSFHMCIKILDAEGKINYHEYMFMLKGGVVLNRDEQPDNPCPTWLPDSAWDNITEMDKLAGFHGVTDSFDQFPRDWKE
;
A
#
# COMPACT_ATOMS: atom_id res chain seq x y z
N VAL A 1 -31.92 -19.81 -18.77
CA VAL A 1 -30.94 -19.19 -19.69
C VAL A 1 -30.92 -17.66 -19.54
N VAL A 2 -32.04 -16.94 -19.74
CA VAL A 2 -32.05 -15.46 -19.55
C VAL A 2 -31.67 -15.07 -18.11
N THR A 3 -32.26 -15.73 -17.10
CA THR A 3 -31.94 -15.50 -15.68
C THR A 3 -30.52 -15.86 -15.28
N GLU A 4 -29.89 -16.80 -15.97
CA GLU A 4 -28.50 -17.21 -15.71
C GLU A 4 -27.52 -16.16 -16.24
N VAL A 5 -27.76 -15.69 -17.47
CA VAL A 5 -27.00 -14.59 -18.09
C VAL A 5 -27.12 -13.30 -17.26
N GLU A 6 -28.31 -12.99 -16.73
CA GLU A 6 -28.52 -11.83 -15.86
C GLU A 6 -27.76 -11.95 -14.53
N ILE A 7 -27.78 -13.14 -13.90
CA ILE A 7 -27.01 -13.41 -12.67
C ILE A 7 -25.51 -13.28 -12.93
N ASP A 8 -25.00 -13.87 -14.02
CA ASP A 8 -23.58 -13.81 -14.34
C ASP A 8 -23.14 -12.39 -14.68
N THR A 9 -23.96 -11.62 -15.40
CA THR A 9 -23.71 -10.20 -15.67
C THR A 9 -23.62 -9.39 -14.38
N ALA A 10 -24.55 -9.61 -13.44
CA ALA A 10 -24.51 -8.95 -12.14
C ALA A 10 -23.28 -9.36 -11.31
N ARG A 11 -22.91 -10.64 -11.33
CA ARG A 11 -21.72 -11.16 -10.61
C ARG A 11 -20.44 -10.54 -11.14
N GLU A 12 -20.28 -10.45 -12.45
CA GLU A 12 -19.12 -9.81 -13.06
C GLU A 12 -19.06 -8.31 -12.74
N GLY A 13 -20.22 -7.64 -12.74
CA GLY A 13 -20.33 -6.25 -12.34
C GLY A 13 -19.77 -5.96 -10.94
N TYR A 14 -20.04 -6.84 -9.96
CA TYR A 14 -19.55 -6.68 -8.57
C TYR A 14 -18.18 -7.32 -8.29
N ARG A 15 -17.53 -7.94 -9.28
CA ARG A 15 -16.19 -8.53 -9.12
C ARG A 15 -15.15 -7.54 -8.56
N PRO A 16 -15.13 -6.24 -8.93
CA PRO A 16 -14.21 -5.28 -8.32
C PRO A 16 -14.40 -5.11 -6.80
N CYS A 17 -15.66 -5.11 -6.32
CA CYS A 17 -15.95 -5.08 -4.88
C CYS A 17 -15.43 -6.34 -4.18
N ALA A 18 -15.65 -7.51 -4.77
CA ALA A 18 -15.17 -8.78 -4.22
C ALA A 18 -13.63 -8.80 -4.14
N LYS A 19 -12.94 -8.27 -5.16
CA LYS A 19 -11.47 -8.12 -5.15
C LYS A 19 -11.02 -7.20 -4.01
N ARG A 20 -11.64 -6.03 -3.82
CA ARG A 20 -11.35 -5.12 -2.71
C ARG A 20 -11.54 -5.79 -1.36
N ALA A 21 -12.67 -6.46 -1.15
CA ALA A 21 -12.96 -7.16 0.09
C ALA A 21 -11.97 -8.31 0.34
N SER A 22 -11.55 -9.05 -0.69
CA SER A 22 -10.54 -10.10 -0.53
C SER A 22 -9.19 -9.53 -0.08
N ILE A 23 -8.75 -8.42 -0.70
CA ILE A 23 -7.49 -7.75 -0.34
C ILE A 23 -7.50 -7.31 1.13
N LEU A 24 -8.58 -6.65 1.56
CA LEU A 24 -8.71 -6.16 2.93
C LEU A 24 -8.73 -7.30 3.95
N PHE A 25 -9.35 -8.44 3.65
CA PHE A 25 -9.32 -9.62 4.52
C PHE A 25 -7.90 -10.17 4.70
N PHE A 26 -7.14 -10.29 3.60
CA PHE A 26 -5.76 -10.77 3.69
C PHE A 26 -4.85 -9.79 4.42
N VAL A 27 -5.08 -8.47 4.28
CA VAL A 27 -4.40 -7.45 5.09
C VAL A 27 -4.65 -7.66 6.58
N LEU A 28 -5.89 -7.98 7.00
CA LEU A 28 -6.18 -8.30 8.40
C LEU A 28 -5.47 -9.58 8.86
N THR A 29 -5.40 -10.59 7.99
CA THR A 29 -4.74 -11.87 8.30
C THR A 29 -3.23 -11.69 8.44
N ASP A 30 -2.61 -10.82 7.62
CA ASP A 30 -1.20 -10.49 7.72
C ASP A 30 -0.84 -9.80 9.05
N MET A 31 -1.79 -9.11 9.71
CA MET A 31 -1.52 -8.46 11.01
C MET A 31 -1.14 -9.46 12.11
N ALA A 32 -1.59 -10.71 12.03
CA ALA A 32 -1.18 -11.77 12.96
C ALA A 32 0.34 -12.06 12.92
N ARG A 33 1.02 -11.69 11.83
CA ARG A 33 2.49 -11.78 11.71
C ARG A 33 3.22 -10.65 12.44
N ILE A 34 2.54 -9.53 12.67
CA ILE A 34 3.07 -8.40 13.44
C ILE A 34 2.94 -8.71 14.93
N ASP A 35 1.75 -9.12 15.36
CA ASP A 35 1.49 -9.56 16.73
C ASP A 35 0.46 -10.69 16.72
N PRO A 36 0.74 -11.85 17.36
CA PRO A 36 -0.21 -12.97 17.43
C PRO A 36 -1.59 -12.61 18.02
N MET A 37 -1.72 -11.51 18.76
CA MET A 37 -3.00 -11.01 19.27
C MET A 37 -3.91 -10.44 18.18
N TYR A 38 -3.37 -10.06 17.02
CA TYR A 38 -4.13 -9.48 15.91
C TYR A 38 -4.75 -10.55 15.01
N GLN A 39 -5.64 -11.35 15.59
CA GLN A 39 -6.39 -12.38 14.87
C GLN A 39 -7.81 -11.92 14.60
N PHE A 40 -8.22 -12.07 13.33
CA PHE A 40 -9.56 -11.74 12.86
C PHE A 40 -10.17 -12.97 12.20
N SER A 41 -11.36 -13.38 12.62
CA SER A 41 -12.06 -14.50 11.99
C SER A 41 -12.72 -14.05 10.68
N LEU A 42 -12.81 -14.98 9.73
CA LEU A 42 -13.52 -14.76 8.46
C LEU A 42 -15.00 -14.42 8.71
N ASP A 43 -15.65 -15.07 9.69
CA ASP A 43 -17.06 -14.82 10.02
C ASP A 43 -17.30 -13.37 10.51
N SER A 44 -16.40 -12.86 11.35
CA SER A 44 -16.46 -11.46 11.81
C SER A 44 -16.27 -10.50 10.64
N TYR A 45 -15.35 -10.83 9.72
CA TYR A 45 -15.11 -10.04 8.53
C TYR A 45 -16.30 -10.03 7.57
N ILE A 46 -16.91 -11.18 7.31
CA ILE A 46 -18.13 -11.30 6.49
C ILE A 46 -19.26 -10.49 7.10
N SER A 47 -19.41 -10.54 8.43
CA SER A 47 -20.42 -9.74 9.14
C SER A 47 -20.19 -8.23 8.95
N LEU A 48 -18.93 -7.78 9.01
CA LEU A 48 -18.57 -6.39 8.73
C LEU A 48 -18.80 -6.00 7.26
N PHE A 49 -18.53 -6.91 6.32
CA PHE A 49 -18.77 -6.69 4.91
C PHE A 49 -20.26 -6.57 4.60
N ASN A 50 -21.10 -7.46 5.15
CA ASN A 50 -22.57 -7.36 5.05
C ASN A 50 -23.08 -6.03 5.61
N MET A 51 -22.60 -5.61 6.78
CA MET A 51 -22.92 -4.29 7.33
C MET A 51 -22.49 -3.15 6.41
N SER A 52 -21.37 -3.31 5.70
CA SER A 52 -20.88 -2.32 4.74
C SER A 52 -21.76 -2.25 3.50
N ILE A 53 -22.26 -3.39 3.00
CA ILE A 53 -23.25 -3.44 1.92
C ILE A 53 -24.52 -2.68 2.32
N ASP A 54 -25.01 -2.90 3.54
CA ASP A 54 -26.26 -2.29 4.01
C ASP A 54 -26.14 -0.77 4.24
N LYS A 55 -25.04 -0.33 4.83
CA LYS A 55 -24.85 1.07 5.30
C LYS A 55 -24.20 2.00 4.28
N SER A 56 -23.50 1.47 3.29
CA SER A 56 -22.91 2.29 2.24
C SER A 56 -23.99 2.95 1.38
N LYS A 57 -23.67 4.11 0.81
CA LYS A 57 -24.59 4.85 -0.05
C LYS A 57 -25.02 3.97 -1.24
N LYS A 58 -26.34 3.85 -1.42
CA LYS A 58 -26.96 3.11 -2.53
C LYS A 58 -27.16 4.05 -3.72
N THR A 59 -26.89 3.54 -4.90
CA THR A 59 -27.05 4.23 -6.19
C THR A 59 -27.54 3.23 -7.22
N GLU A 60 -28.29 3.69 -8.21
CA GLU A 60 -28.74 2.85 -9.34
C GLU A 60 -27.63 2.63 -10.36
N VAL A 61 -26.70 3.58 -10.48
CA VAL A 61 -25.49 3.44 -11.29
C VAL A 61 -24.54 2.48 -10.59
N LEU A 62 -24.18 1.40 -11.28
CA LEU A 62 -23.37 0.31 -10.74
C LEU A 62 -21.94 0.76 -10.40
N GLU A 63 -21.32 1.56 -11.25
CA GLU A 63 -19.97 2.08 -11.04
C GLU A 63 -19.89 2.93 -9.77
N ASP A 64 -20.83 3.87 -9.60
CA ASP A 64 -20.95 4.67 -8.38
C ASP A 64 -21.22 3.78 -7.17
N ARG A 65 -22.02 2.72 -7.33
CA ARG A 65 -22.33 1.80 -6.25
C ARG A 65 -21.07 1.11 -5.77
N ILE A 66 -20.24 0.64 -6.70
CA ILE A 66 -18.95 -0.02 -6.43
C ILE A 66 -18.00 0.91 -5.67
N ILE A 67 -17.86 2.17 -6.12
CA ILE A 67 -17.02 3.17 -5.45
C ILE A 67 -17.50 3.40 -4.01
N ASN A 68 -18.80 3.68 -3.84
CA ASN A 68 -19.38 3.91 -2.51
C ASN A 68 -19.21 2.71 -1.57
N LEU A 69 -19.32 1.48 -2.09
CA LEU A 69 -19.13 0.26 -1.32
C LEU A 69 -17.67 0.09 -0.89
N ASN A 70 -16.74 0.27 -1.82
CA ASN A 70 -15.30 0.14 -1.57
C ASN A 70 -14.81 1.19 -0.57
N ASP A 71 -15.23 2.45 -0.72
CA ASP A 71 -14.81 3.54 0.17
C ASP A 71 -15.33 3.32 1.59
N TYR A 72 -16.63 3.03 1.71
CA TYR A 72 -17.25 2.77 3.02
C TYR A 72 -16.60 1.53 3.67
N HIS A 73 -16.45 0.44 2.93
CA HIS A 73 -15.91 -0.80 3.49
C HIS A 73 -14.44 -0.65 3.88
N THR A 74 -13.62 0.04 3.07
CA THR A 74 -12.22 0.33 3.40
C THR A 74 -12.13 1.12 4.72
N TYR A 75 -12.94 2.17 4.87
CA TYR A 75 -13.00 2.93 6.12
C TYR A 75 -13.52 2.09 7.30
N ALA A 76 -14.55 1.28 7.08
CA ALA A 76 -15.13 0.43 8.10
C ALA A 76 -14.14 -0.62 8.61
N VAL A 77 -13.36 -1.24 7.72
CA VAL A 77 -12.26 -2.15 8.09
C VAL A 77 -11.22 -1.40 8.89
N TYR A 78 -10.72 -0.26 8.39
CA TYR A 78 -9.72 0.53 9.10
C TYR A 78 -10.16 0.86 10.53
N ARG A 79 -11.35 1.44 10.66
CA ARG A 79 -11.91 1.89 11.94
C ARG A 79 -12.16 0.75 12.92
N ASN A 80 -12.69 -0.39 12.45
CA ASN A 80 -12.94 -1.52 13.35
C ASN A 80 -11.65 -2.17 13.82
N THR A 81 -10.66 -2.34 12.94
CA THR A 81 -9.37 -2.92 13.30
C THR A 81 -8.59 -2.01 14.25
N CYS A 82 -8.53 -0.69 14.00
CA CYS A 82 -7.83 0.25 14.87
C CYS A 82 -8.39 0.37 16.30
N ARG A 83 -9.58 -0.17 16.59
CA ARG A 83 -10.08 -0.30 17.97
C ARG A 83 -9.38 -1.40 18.76
N GLY A 84 -8.87 -2.42 18.07
CA GLY A 84 -8.16 -3.55 18.68
C GLY A 84 -6.63 -3.49 18.54
N LEU A 85 -6.10 -2.57 17.72
CA LEU A 85 -4.65 -2.38 17.55
C LEU A 85 -4.06 -1.46 18.62
N PHE A 86 -2.82 -1.74 19.02
CA PHE A 86 -2.00 -0.77 19.74
C PHE A 86 -1.70 0.44 18.84
N GLU A 87 -1.55 1.61 19.45
CA GLU A 87 -1.32 2.88 18.73
C GLU A 87 -0.12 2.79 17.77
N LEU A 88 0.97 2.15 18.22
CA LEU A 88 2.20 1.92 17.47
C LEU A 88 1.95 1.26 16.09
N HIS A 89 0.97 0.37 15.99
CA HIS A 89 0.73 -0.43 14.78
C HIS A 89 -0.33 0.17 13.85
N LYS A 90 -1.00 1.27 14.23
CA LYS A 90 -2.06 1.87 13.41
C LYS A 90 -1.54 2.47 12.11
N LEU A 91 -0.39 3.17 12.17
CA LEU A 91 0.24 3.73 10.98
C LEU A 91 0.69 2.62 10.02
N LEU A 92 1.38 1.60 10.55
CA LEU A 92 1.79 0.41 9.79
C LEU A 92 0.60 -0.24 9.08
N PHE A 93 -0.50 -0.45 9.81
CA PHE A 93 -1.71 -1.04 9.25
C PHE A 93 -2.32 -0.19 8.13
N SER A 94 -2.44 1.13 8.34
CA SER A 94 -2.95 2.05 7.31
C SER A 94 -2.09 2.06 6.05
N PHE A 95 -0.77 2.00 6.23
CA PHE A 95 0.19 1.94 5.14
C PHE A 95 0.07 0.62 4.37
N HIS A 96 0.01 -0.52 5.08
CA HIS A 96 -0.15 -1.84 4.46
C HIS A 96 -1.46 -1.96 3.67
N MET A 97 -2.57 -1.45 4.21
CA MET A 97 -3.84 -1.36 3.48
C MET A 97 -3.69 -0.57 2.18
N CYS A 98 -3.09 0.62 2.25
CA CYS A 98 -2.89 1.50 1.10
C CYS A 98 -2.05 0.82 0.02
N ILE A 99 -0.89 0.25 0.38
CA ILE A 99 -0.01 -0.44 -0.55
C ILE A 99 -0.72 -1.62 -1.22
N LYS A 100 -1.40 -2.48 -0.45
CA LYS A 100 -2.09 -3.66 -1.02
C LYS A 100 -3.23 -3.28 -1.96
N ILE A 101 -3.89 -2.16 -1.70
CA ILE A 101 -4.89 -1.57 -2.60
C ILE A 101 -4.24 -1.09 -3.90
N LEU A 102 -3.19 -0.28 -3.81
CA LEU A 102 -2.55 0.33 -4.98
C LEU A 102 -1.82 -0.71 -5.83
N ASP A 103 -1.19 -1.71 -5.21
CA ASP A 103 -0.53 -2.83 -5.86
C ASP A 103 -1.53 -3.65 -6.69
N ALA A 104 -2.72 -3.91 -6.13
CA ALA A 104 -3.78 -4.61 -6.85
C ALA A 104 -4.38 -3.82 -8.02
N GLU A 105 -4.19 -2.49 -8.03
CA GLU A 105 -4.54 -1.57 -9.12
C GLU A 105 -3.38 -1.37 -10.13
N GLY A 106 -2.21 -1.98 -9.89
CA GLY A 106 -1.02 -1.81 -10.73
C GLY A 106 -0.38 -0.43 -10.62
N LYS A 107 -0.62 0.29 -9.51
CA LYS A 107 -0.12 1.66 -9.28
C LYS A 107 1.16 1.72 -8.45
N ILE A 108 1.75 0.58 -8.11
CA ILE A 108 3.00 0.49 -7.34
C ILE A 108 4.12 0.02 -8.26
N ASN A 109 5.21 0.78 -8.31
CA ASN A 109 6.46 0.30 -8.87
C ASN A 109 7.11 -0.66 -7.86
N TYR A 110 7.23 -1.93 -8.25
CA TYR A 110 7.80 -2.96 -7.39
C TYR A 110 9.23 -2.65 -6.94
N HIS A 111 10.07 -2.08 -7.82
CA HIS A 111 11.47 -1.79 -7.50
C HIS A 111 11.58 -0.64 -6.49
N GLU A 112 10.81 0.42 -6.67
CA GLU A 112 10.76 1.55 -5.72
C GLU A 112 10.19 1.11 -4.36
N TYR A 113 9.14 0.29 -4.36
CA TYR A 113 8.58 -0.25 -3.12
C TYR A 113 9.57 -1.16 -2.38
N MET A 114 10.28 -2.03 -3.09
CA MET A 114 11.31 -2.88 -2.50
C MET A 114 12.47 -2.05 -1.94
N PHE A 115 12.89 -1.01 -2.65
CA PHE A 115 13.91 -0.07 -2.18
C PHE A 115 13.45 0.63 -0.89
N MET A 116 12.22 1.14 -0.84
CA MET A 116 11.67 1.76 0.37
C MET A 116 11.65 0.80 1.58
N LEU A 117 11.43 -0.51 1.35
CA LEU A 117 11.42 -1.51 2.43
C LEU A 117 12.81 -1.98 2.87
N LYS A 118 13.78 -2.05 1.95
CA LYS A 118 15.07 -2.72 2.18
C LYS A 118 16.28 -1.78 2.12
N GLY A 119 16.10 -0.56 1.62
CA GLY A 119 17.18 0.34 1.25
C GLY A 119 17.94 -0.10 0.00
N GLY A 120 19.00 0.64 -0.30
CA GLY A 120 19.98 0.30 -1.32
C GLY A 120 20.89 -0.84 -0.86
N VAL A 121 21.21 -1.76 -1.77
CA VAL A 121 22.17 -2.84 -1.51
C VAL A 121 23.44 -2.54 -2.32
N VAL A 122 24.46 -2.03 -1.64
CA VAL A 122 25.78 -1.80 -2.24
C VAL A 122 26.60 -3.09 -2.15
N LEU A 123 26.81 -3.74 -3.30
CA LEU A 123 27.59 -4.97 -3.40
C LEU A 123 29.09 -4.72 -3.49
N ASN A 124 29.48 -3.68 -4.24
CA ASN A 124 30.87 -3.26 -4.39
C ASN A 124 30.97 -1.75 -4.16
N ARG A 125 31.70 -1.35 -3.11
CA ARG A 125 31.87 0.05 -2.76
C ARG A 125 32.88 0.76 -3.66
N ASP A 126 33.83 0.02 -4.25
CA ASP A 126 34.87 0.60 -5.11
C ASP A 126 34.30 1.10 -6.46
N GLU A 127 33.11 0.66 -6.83
CA GLU A 127 32.40 1.08 -8.05
C GLU A 127 31.41 2.23 -7.80
N GLN A 128 31.23 2.66 -6.55
CA GLN A 128 30.31 3.74 -6.20
C GLN A 128 30.95 5.11 -6.49
N PRO A 129 30.16 6.10 -6.94
CA PRO A 129 30.61 7.48 -7.03
C PRO A 129 31.10 8.02 -5.69
N ASP A 130 32.14 8.86 -5.70
CA ASP A 130 32.62 9.53 -4.51
C ASP A 130 31.52 10.44 -3.93
N ASN A 131 31.44 10.50 -2.60
CA ASN A 131 30.50 11.38 -1.90
C ASN A 131 30.91 12.85 -2.11
N PRO A 132 30.05 13.69 -2.74
CA PRO A 132 30.37 15.10 -2.98
C PRO A 132 30.26 15.96 -1.72
N CYS A 133 29.59 15.44 -0.69
CA CYS A 133 29.26 16.15 0.54
C CYS A 133 29.81 15.44 1.81
N PRO A 134 31.10 15.05 1.87
CA PRO A 134 31.62 14.19 2.94
C PRO A 134 31.66 14.89 4.31
N THR A 135 31.51 16.22 4.34
CA THR A 135 31.53 17.00 5.58
C THR A 135 30.27 16.82 6.43
N TRP A 136 29.15 16.42 5.84
CA TRP A 136 27.86 16.29 6.54
C TRP A 136 27.04 15.07 6.13
N LEU A 137 27.25 14.53 4.92
CA LEU A 137 26.54 13.35 4.43
C LEU A 137 27.34 12.09 4.76
N PRO A 138 26.82 11.15 5.58
CA PRO A 138 27.50 9.88 5.84
C PRO A 138 27.59 9.02 4.58
N ASP A 139 28.69 8.26 4.44
CA ASP A 139 28.89 7.36 3.29
C ASP A 139 27.75 6.35 3.13
N SER A 140 27.19 5.83 4.23
CA SER A 140 26.06 4.91 4.18
C SER A 140 24.78 5.54 3.63
N ALA A 141 24.59 6.85 3.83
CA ALA A 141 23.47 7.58 3.25
C ALA A 141 23.72 7.84 1.76
N TRP A 142 24.96 8.18 1.40
CA TRP A 142 25.37 8.35 0.00
C TRP A 142 25.21 7.05 -0.80
N ASP A 143 25.64 5.92 -0.24
CA ASP A 143 25.41 4.57 -0.79
C ASP A 143 23.92 4.30 -1.09
N ASN A 144 23.01 4.78 -0.23
CA ASN A 144 21.57 4.65 -0.49
C ASN A 144 21.10 5.60 -1.60
N ILE A 145 21.64 6.83 -1.67
CA ILE A 145 21.28 7.83 -2.69
C ILE A 145 21.74 7.37 -4.07
N THR A 146 22.95 6.82 -4.20
CA THR A 146 23.47 6.29 -5.45
C THR A 146 22.70 5.07 -5.93
N GLU A 147 22.26 4.18 -5.02
CA GLU A 147 21.35 3.09 -5.39
C GLU A 147 19.93 3.59 -5.73
N MET A 148 19.45 4.64 -5.05
CA MET A 148 18.17 5.28 -5.35
C MET A 148 18.15 5.87 -6.74
N ASP A 149 19.26 6.48 -7.17
CA ASP A 149 19.41 7.08 -8.50
C ASP A 149 19.17 6.09 -9.63
N LYS A 150 19.41 4.79 -9.41
CA LYS A 150 19.14 3.72 -10.39
C LYS A 150 17.65 3.41 -10.57
N LEU A 151 16.77 3.96 -9.73
CA LEU A 151 15.32 3.80 -9.84
C LEU A 151 14.74 4.81 -10.83
N ALA A 152 13.81 4.36 -11.67
CA ALA A 152 13.25 5.19 -12.74
C ALA A 152 12.65 6.53 -12.26
N GLY A 153 12.01 6.55 -11.08
CA GLY A 153 11.45 7.78 -10.50
C GLY A 153 12.46 8.75 -9.89
N PHE A 154 13.74 8.35 -9.76
CA PHE A 154 14.75 9.08 -8.98
C PHE A 154 16.05 9.35 -9.76
N HIS A 155 16.10 9.04 -11.06
CA HIS A 155 17.25 9.35 -11.92
C HIS A 155 17.62 10.83 -11.86
N GLY A 156 18.91 11.12 -11.69
CA GLY A 156 19.49 12.46 -11.59
C GLY A 156 19.50 13.02 -10.16
N VAL A 157 19.20 12.21 -9.15
CA VAL A 157 19.31 12.66 -7.75
C VAL A 157 20.77 12.86 -7.35
N THR A 158 21.68 11.99 -7.82
CA THR A 158 23.12 12.11 -7.57
C THR A 158 23.67 13.42 -8.12
N ASP A 159 23.33 13.75 -9.37
CA ASP A 159 23.69 15.03 -10.01
C ASP A 159 23.16 16.25 -9.23
N SER A 160 22.00 16.13 -8.59
CA SER A 160 21.41 17.20 -7.79
C SER A 160 22.19 17.48 -6.50
N PHE A 161 22.78 16.45 -5.88
CA PHE A 161 23.66 16.62 -4.72
C PHE A 161 24.97 17.33 -5.10
N ASP A 162 25.47 17.12 -6.31
CA ASP A 162 26.64 17.82 -6.84
C ASP A 162 26.35 19.30 -7.14
N GLN A 163 25.19 19.58 -7.74
CA GLN A 163 24.83 20.92 -8.20
C GLN A 163 24.33 21.82 -7.06
N PHE A 164 23.57 21.26 -6.12
CA PHE A 164 22.87 22.00 -5.06
C PHE A 164 23.18 21.46 -3.65
N PRO A 165 24.46 21.33 -3.25
CA PRO A 165 24.83 20.71 -1.97
C PRO A 165 24.39 21.50 -0.74
N ARG A 166 24.08 22.80 -0.89
CA ARG A 166 23.56 23.63 0.20
C ARG A 166 22.08 23.37 0.45
N ASP A 167 21.29 23.24 -0.62
CA ASP A 167 19.84 23.06 -0.53
C ASP A 167 19.49 21.70 0.08
N TRP A 168 20.27 20.66 -0.23
CA TRP A 168 20.12 19.33 0.39
C TRP A 168 20.53 19.27 1.86
N LYS A 169 21.30 20.25 2.34
CA LYS A 169 21.77 20.31 3.73
C LYS A 169 20.78 21.02 4.66
N GLU A 170 20.01 21.96 4.14
CA GLU A 170 18.97 22.71 4.89
C GLU A 170 17.78 21.82 5.29
#